data_AF-A0A7S0EJZ4-F1
#
_entry.id   AF-A0A7S0EJZ4-F1
#
_cell.length_a   1.000
_cell.length_b   1.000
_cell.length_c   1.000
_cell.angle_alpha   90.00
_cell.angle_beta   90.00
_cell.angle_gamma   90.00
#
_symmetry.space_group_name_H-M   'P 1'
#
loop_
_entity.id
_entity.type
_entity.pdbx_description
1 polymer ?
#
loop_
_entity_poly.entity_id
_entity_poly.type
_entity_poly.pdbx_seq_one_letter_code
_entity_poly.pdbx_strand_id
1 'polypeptide(L)'
;LAQLPHDVLAELAAELCTDSDAEMRAAAVLAVHQPVPQWAVEKVLLSNDLVPHLLVPLQLEDGAAAAVCSVWSEGWRATGEGRRCLREVPFAFPEELIK
;
A
#
# COMPACT_ATOMS: atom_id res chain seq x y z
N LEU A 1 -11.01 -10.31 11.92
CA LEU A 1 -11.54 -11.67 11.60
C LEU A 1 -12.41 -12.25 12.71
N ALA A 2 -12.00 -12.24 13.99
CA ALA A 2 -12.76 -12.88 15.08
C ALA A 2 -14.18 -12.32 15.35
N GLN A 3 -14.55 -11.19 14.75
CA GLN A 3 -15.89 -10.60 14.86
C GLN A 3 -16.79 -10.86 13.64
N LEU A 4 -16.28 -11.55 12.61
CA LEU A 4 -17.10 -11.92 11.46
C LEU A 4 -17.95 -13.16 11.77
N PRO A 5 -19.15 -13.26 11.18
CA PRO A 5 -19.94 -14.48 11.21
C PRO A 5 -19.13 -15.68 10.67
N HIS A 6 -19.36 -16.86 11.24
CA HIS A 6 -18.55 -18.06 10.94
C HIS A 6 -18.75 -18.54 9.49
N ASP A 7 -19.95 -18.37 8.96
CA ASP A 7 -20.31 -18.64 7.56
C ASP A 7 -19.53 -17.74 6.59
N VAL A 8 -19.46 -16.43 6.89
CA VAL A 8 -18.69 -15.46 6.09
C VAL A 8 -17.20 -15.78 6.11
N LEU A 9 -16.66 -16.19 7.27
CA LEU A 9 -15.26 -16.62 7.39
C LEU A 9 -14.97 -17.89 6.58
N ALA A 10 -15.88 -18.87 6.59
CA ALA A 10 -15.72 -20.11 5.86
C ALA A 10 -15.74 -19.89 4.34
N GLU A 11 -16.63 -19.01 3.86
CA GLU A 11 -16.71 -18.64 2.44
C GLU A 11 -15.44 -17.91 1.97
N LEU A 12 -14.99 -16.89 2.71
CA LEU A 12 -13.75 -16.18 2.39
C LEU A 12 -12.52 -17.11 2.40
N ALA A 13 -12.44 -18.05 3.34
CA ALA A 13 -11.35 -19.02 3.39
C ALA A 13 -11.34 -19.96 2.17
N ALA A 14 -12.51 -20.38 1.70
CA ALA A 14 -12.64 -21.18 0.49
C ALA A 14 -12.22 -20.39 -0.77
N GLU A 15 -12.65 -19.13 -0.88
CA GLU A 15 -12.29 -18.25 -1.99
C GLU A 15 -10.79 -17.98 -2.06
N LEU A 16 -10.16 -17.66 -0.92
CA LEU A 16 -8.71 -17.40 -0.81
C LEU A 16 -7.84 -18.58 -1.24
N CYS A 17 -8.38 -19.80 -1.21
CA CYS A 17 -7.67 -21.00 -1.67
C CYS A 17 -7.72 -21.19 -3.19
N THR A 18 -8.57 -20.45 -3.91
CA THR A 18 -8.87 -20.69 -5.33
C THR A 18 -8.68 -19.48 -6.22
N ASP A 19 -8.73 -18.27 -5.67
CA ASP A 19 -8.84 -17.03 -6.45
C ASP A 19 -7.82 -15.99 -5.95
N SER A 20 -7.02 -15.45 -6.88
CA SER A 20 -6.02 -14.42 -6.58
C SER A 20 -6.64 -13.09 -6.14
N ASP A 21 -7.90 -12.82 -6.52
CA ASP A 21 -8.61 -11.59 -6.19
C ASP A 21 -9.44 -11.72 -4.90
N ALA A 22 -9.44 -12.90 -4.27
CA ALA A 22 -10.15 -13.15 -3.03
C ALA A 22 -9.64 -12.27 -1.87
N GLU A 23 -8.36 -11.86 -1.89
CA GLU A 23 -7.81 -10.93 -0.89
C GLU A 23 -8.50 -9.57 -0.92
N MET A 24 -8.75 -9.04 -2.13
CA MET A 24 -9.44 -7.76 -2.31
C MET A 24 -10.91 -7.86 -1.85
N ARG A 25 -11.59 -8.97 -2.15
CA ARG A 25 -12.95 -9.22 -1.65
C ARG A 25 -13.01 -9.38 -0.14
N ALA A 26 -12.08 -10.14 0.44
CA ALA A 26 -11.95 -10.29 1.88
C ALA A 26 -11.74 -8.94 2.58
N ALA A 27 -10.88 -8.08 2.01
CA ALA A 27 -10.67 -6.72 2.50
C ALA A 27 -11.94 -5.87 2.41
N ALA A 28 -12.72 -5.97 1.33
CA ALA A 28 -13.98 -5.26 1.17
C ALA A 28 -15.05 -5.71 2.19
N VAL A 29 -15.18 -7.03 2.42
CA VAL A 29 -16.09 -7.58 3.43
C VAL A 29 -15.68 -7.11 4.83
N LEU A 30 -14.39 -7.16 5.14
CA LEU A 30 -13.87 -6.66 6.42
C LEU A 30 -14.16 -5.16 6.62
N ALA A 31 -14.04 -4.34 5.58
CA ALA A 31 -14.33 -2.91 5.65
C ALA A 31 -15.80 -2.61 5.98
N VAL A 32 -16.75 -3.45 5.54
CA VAL A 32 -18.17 -3.32 5.86
C VAL A 32 -18.44 -3.66 7.33
N HIS A 33 -17.85 -4.74 7.83
CA HIS A 33 -18.10 -5.21 9.20
C HIS A 33 -17.28 -4.46 10.26
N GLN A 34 -16.14 -3.91 9.89
CA GLN A 34 -15.26 -3.18 10.77
C GLN A 34 -14.77 -1.90 10.07
N PRO A 35 -15.66 -0.91 9.90
CA PRO A 35 -15.30 0.33 9.24
C PRO A 35 -14.23 1.08 10.05
N VAL A 36 -13.31 1.73 9.35
CA VAL A 36 -12.34 2.61 9.98
C VAL A 36 -13.09 3.76 10.66
N PRO A 37 -12.88 4.01 11.96
CA PRO A 37 -13.54 5.11 12.65
C PRO A 37 -13.29 6.45 11.95
N GLN A 38 -14.33 7.27 11.82
CA GLN A 38 -14.26 8.55 11.10
C GLN A 38 -13.14 9.47 11.60
N TRP A 39 -12.90 9.50 12.92
CA TRP A 39 -11.82 10.30 13.51
C TRP A 39 -10.43 9.86 13.00
N ALA A 40 -10.22 8.58 12.73
CA ALA A 40 -8.95 8.06 12.23
C ALA A 40 -8.78 8.44 10.75
N VAL A 41 -9.86 8.40 9.97
CA VAL A 41 -9.84 8.87 8.58
C VAL A 41 -9.47 10.36 8.52
N GLU A 42 -10.22 11.20 9.22
CA GLU A 42 -10.07 12.66 9.12
C GLU A 42 -8.80 13.19 9.78
N LYS A 43 -8.44 12.67 10.97
CA LYS A 43 -7.34 13.23 11.76
C LYS A 43 -6.00 12.54 11.53
N VAL A 44 -6.01 11.34 10.96
CA VAL A 44 -4.79 10.53 10.79
C VAL A 44 -4.55 10.23 9.31
N LEU A 45 -5.44 9.49 8.66
CA LEU A 45 -5.23 9.01 7.29
C LEU A 45 -5.34 10.11 6.23
N LEU A 46 -5.96 11.26 6.55
CA LEU A 46 -6.03 12.43 5.68
C LEU A 46 -5.24 13.64 6.21
N SER A 47 -4.43 13.45 7.27
CA SER A 47 -3.60 14.52 7.82
C SER A 47 -2.32 14.68 7.00
N ASN A 48 -2.10 15.87 6.45
CA ASN A 48 -0.88 16.19 5.70
C ASN A 48 0.39 16.03 6.53
N ASP A 49 0.31 16.22 7.84
CA ASP A 49 1.47 16.09 8.74
C ASP A 49 1.77 14.62 9.05
N LEU A 50 0.74 13.77 9.14
CA LEU A 50 0.90 12.38 9.59
C LEU A 50 1.08 11.39 8.43
N VAL A 51 0.43 11.63 7.30
CA VAL A 51 0.47 10.73 6.14
C VAL A 51 1.91 10.44 5.68
N PRO A 52 2.84 11.42 5.57
CA PRO A 52 4.23 11.10 5.24
C PRO A 52 4.86 10.11 6.21
N HIS A 53 4.63 10.26 7.52
CA HIS A 53 5.17 9.35 8.53
C HIS A 53 4.58 7.93 8.44
N LEU A 54 3.30 7.81 8.07
CA LEU A 54 2.67 6.52 7.82
C LEU A 54 3.23 5.83 6.57
N LEU A 55 3.60 6.62 5.56
CA LEU A 55 4.09 6.10 4.30
C LEU A 55 5.57 5.73 4.36
N VAL A 56 6.41 6.39 5.16
CA VAL A 56 7.88 6.15 5.25
C VAL A 56 8.30 4.67 5.26
N PRO A 57 7.66 3.75 6.01
CA PRO A 57 8.08 2.35 6.07
C PRO A 57 7.81 1.55 4.78
N LEU A 58 6.91 2.02 3.94
CA LEU A 58 6.53 1.34 2.70
C LEU A 58 7.69 1.34 1.69
N GLN A 59 7.72 0.32 0.85
CA GLN A 59 8.75 0.13 -0.18
C GLN A 59 8.29 0.69 -1.53
N LEU A 60 9.07 0.50 -2.59
CA LEU A 60 8.72 0.99 -3.93
C LEU A 60 7.54 0.18 -4.51
N GLU A 61 7.46 -1.10 -4.17
CA GLU A 61 6.43 -2.05 -4.59
C GLU A 61 5.05 -1.68 -4.05
N ASP A 62 4.99 -0.96 -2.93
CA ASP A 62 3.75 -0.49 -2.29
C ASP A 62 3.15 0.75 -2.98
N GLY A 63 3.53 1.03 -4.23
CA GLY A 63 3.13 2.22 -5.00
C GLY A 63 1.62 2.44 -5.13
N ALA A 64 0.82 1.38 -4.94
CA ALA A 64 -0.64 1.46 -4.87
C ALA A 64 -1.13 2.44 -3.79
N ALA A 65 -0.36 2.65 -2.71
CA ALA A 65 -0.68 3.64 -1.67
C ALA A 65 -0.83 5.05 -2.26
N ALA A 66 -0.03 5.42 -3.26
CA ALA A 66 -0.12 6.75 -3.90
C ALA A 66 -1.43 6.96 -4.67
N ALA A 67 -2.14 5.89 -5.05
CA ALA A 67 -3.36 5.94 -5.83
C ALA A 67 -4.65 6.04 -4.99
N VAL A 68 -4.54 6.05 -3.65
CA VAL A 68 -5.70 6.09 -2.75
C VAL A 68 -6.47 7.42 -2.85
N CYS A 69 -5.76 8.54 -2.69
CA CYS A 69 -6.32 9.89 -2.81
C CYS A 69 -5.20 10.93 -3.03
N SER A 70 -5.56 12.19 -3.24
CA SER A 70 -4.57 13.27 -3.45
C SER A 70 -3.61 13.45 -2.27
N VAL A 71 -4.11 13.39 -1.02
CA VAL A 71 -3.27 13.53 0.18
C VAL A 71 -2.22 12.41 0.26
N TRP A 72 -2.61 11.18 -0.04
CA TRP A 72 -1.68 10.05 -0.07
C TRP A 72 -0.67 10.16 -1.21
N SER A 73 -1.11 10.63 -2.38
CA SER A 73 -0.20 10.92 -3.50
C SER A 73 0.85 11.99 -3.12
N GLU A 74 0.45 13.05 -2.42
CA GLU A 74 1.33 14.12 -1.98
C GLU A 74 2.31 13.63 -0.91
N GLY A 75 1.82 12.93 0.11
CA GLY A 75 2.67 12.31 1.14
C GLY A 75 3.63 11.27 0.57
N TRP A 76 3.19 10.48 -0.40
CA TRP A 76 4.05 9.51 -1.09
C TRP A 76 5.21 10.21 -1.79
N ARG A 77 4.93 11.27 -2.54
CA ARG A 77 5.95 12.08 -3.22
C ARG A 77 6.92 12.71 -2.22
N ALA A 78 6.44 13.17 -1.07
CA ALA A 78 7.26 13.73 0.00
C ALA A 78 8.23 12.69 0.62
N THR A 79 7.85 11.41 0.66
CA THR A 79 8.73 10.31 1.11
C THR A 79 9.57 9.69 -0.02
N GLY A 80 9.39 10.15 -1.26
CA GLY A 80 9.95 9.51 -2.46
C GLY A 80 11.48 9.53 -2.53
N GLU A 81 12.15 10.54 -1.96
CA GLU A 81 13.62 10.62 -1.97
C GLU A 81 14.30 9.43 -1.29
N GLY A 82 13.72 8.88 -0.22
CA GLY A 82 14.24 7.68 0.44
C GLY A 82 14.03 6.38 -0.34
N ARG A 83 13.13 6.38 -1.35
CA ARG A 83 12.79 5.22 -2.19
C ARG A 83 13.42 5.27 -3.57
N ARG A 84 14.10 6.37 -3.92
CA ARG A 84 14.83 6.52 -5.18
C ARG A 84 16.11 5.71 -5.13
N CYS A 85 15.99 4.39 -5.15
CA CYS A 85 17.10 3.53 -5.48
C CYS A 85 17.04 3.33 -7.00
N LEU A 86 17.87 4.06 -7.76
CA LEU A 86 18.33 3.49 -9.01
C LEU A 86 18.96 2.15 -8.62
N ARG A 87 18.53 1.05 -9.23
CA ARG A 87 19.23 -0.23 -9.06
C ARG A 87 20.68 0.04 -9.47
N GLU A 88 21.62 -0.14 -8.55
CA GLU A 88 23.04 -0.07 -8.93
C GLU A 88 23.29 -1.16 -9.95
N VAL A 89 23.41 -0.75 -11.21
CA VAL A 89 23.83 -1.64 -12.29
C VAL A 89 25.33 -1.44 -12.42
N PRO A 90 26.15 -2.51 -12.37
CA PRO A 90 27.56 -2.39 -12.68
C PRO A 90 27.71 -1.78 -14.08
N PHE A 91 28.07 -0.51 -14.14
CA PHE A 91 28.33 0.17 -15.40
C PHE A 91 29.79 -0.10 -15.78
N ALA A 92 30.00 -1.06 -16.69
CA ALA A 92 31.27 -1.19 -17.37
C ALA A 92 31.35 -0.08 -18.42
N PHE A 93 32.25 0.88 -18.22
CA PHE A 93 32.47 1.95 -19.20
C PHE A 93 32.96 1.31 -20.51
N PRO A 94 32.28 1.50 -21.66
CA PRO A 94 32.75 0.96 -22.92
C PRO A 94 34.09 1.63 -23.29
N GLU A 95 35.13 0.83 -23.50
CA GLU A 95 36.47 1.33 -23.90
C GLU A 95 36.42 2.15 -25.21
N GLU A 96 35.37 1.96 -26.02
CA GLU A 96 35.10 2.68 -27.27
C GLU A 96 34.88 4.20 -27.08
N LEU A 97 34.50 4.63 -25.87
CA LEU A 97 34.26 6.03 -25.52
C LEU A 97 35.48 6.72 -24.87
N ILE A 98 36.58 5.98 -24.68
CA ILE A 98 37.86 6.51 -24.22
C ILE A 98 38.73 6.80 -25.46
N LYS A 99 38.39 7.86 -26.20
CA LYS A 99 39.24 8.43 -27.26
C LYS A 99 39.22 9.94 -27.20
#